data_AF-A0AAD1BMQ2-F1
#
_entry.id   AF-A0AAD1BMQ2-F1
#
_cell.length_a   1.000
_cell.length_b   1.000
_cell.length_c   1.000
_cell.angle_alpha   90.00
_cell.angle_beta   90.00
_cell.angle_gamma   90.00
#
_symmetry.space_group_name_H-M   'P 1'
#
loop_
_entity.id
_entity.type
_entity.pdbx_description
1 polymer ?
#
loop_
_entity_poly.entity_id
_entity_poly.type
_entity_poly.pdbx_seq_one_letter_code
_entity_poly.pdbx_strand_id
1 'polypeptide(L)'
;MSNKKKNLWILTEERPKKKVLQMIFKYFAKDQDCGFSGDTLPIIPILNKNKCFEFTYEVREFTCAKVQHVYIKTVSGTSSFVDFLIYYQDNEPTPSDVPLYAIEETKTDDSESRNTGVYQRCSKFVFIDKYYPQTKKIMLYALQIKQKVKPTKTYIFGTRLLKTLGVEILGKTLDANIFKPFTSIDEIIAFKASIRKAPKKNVPIALYKSNNKIQISGRLFKSGGLSHDPNIGALSIIAAVLVKLNWGKSIEIIRHGLQQKHVSAKNKFVIIANMLGIALEGLSVPKAKAPQNYWRYDMEGEKLGTIFIHIVVENFTKSYSIFENHAGCEKGYFQTSQGKCIPLAKYADRKAYKDGDKSQIVFIPDLVLLDDKTKEIITIEGKKYKNKKQGIAELNNYDSFDKLYLKKYYPLHKIVRTVVLYGSTNTQVLEKEVGFLLNEDGQMVLGKKAPSLFIKAIRNLLDFWQ
;
A
#
# COMPACT_ATOMS: atom_id res chain seq x y z
N MET A 1 15.91 -36.81 8.11
CA MET A 1 15.75 -35.91 6.95
C MET A 1 16.53 -34.64 7.24
N SER A 2 17.52 -34.31 6.41
CA SER A 2 18.27 -33.04 6.53
C SER A 2 17.28 -31.87 6.49
N ASN A 3 17.16 -31.16 7.61
CA ASN A 3 16.25 -30.03 7.76
C ASN A 3 16.85 -28.81 7.03
N LYS A 4 16.90 -28.87 5.69
CA LYS A 4 17.48 -27.80 4.87
C LYS A 4 16.61 -26.56 5.05
N LYS A 5 17.17 -25.52 5.67
CA LYS A 5 16.53 -24.21 5.80
C LYS A 5 16.24 -23.65 4.41
N LYS A 6 15.07 -23.04 4.23
CA LYS A 6 14.70 -22.33 3.00
C LYS A 6 14.79 -20.82 3.19
N ASN A 7 14.70 -20.06 2.11
CA ASN A 7 14.64 -18.60 2.20
C ASN A 7 13.19 -18.12 2.37
N LEU A 8 13.04 -16.99 3.04
CA LEU A 8 11.78 -16.25 3.11
C LEU A 8 11.88 -15.05 2.18
N TRP A 9 11.11 -15.04 1.11
CA TRP A 9 11.06 -13.93 0.16
C TRP A 9 9.84 -13.07 0.42
N ILE A 10 10.05 -11.76 0.53
CA ILE A 10 9.02 -10.75 0.74
C ILE A 10 8.98 -9.89 -0.51
N LEU A 11 7.94 -10.08 -1.32
CA LEU A 11 7.68 -9.21 -2.45
C LEU A 11 6.70 -8.14 -2.02
N THR A 12 7.03 -6.87 -2.24
CA THR A 12 6.24 -5.74 -1.75
C THR A 12 6.06 -4.64 -2.78
N GLU A 13 4.86 -4.05 -2.85
CA GLU A 13 4.64 -2.78 -3.54
C GLU A 13 4.99 -1.57 -2.65
N GLU A 14 4.98 -1.78 -1.34
CA GLU A 14 5.24 -0.80 -0.29
C GLU A 14 6.72 -0.75 0.11
N ARG A 15 7.11 0.33 0.81
CA ARG A 15 8.38 0.33 1.55
C ARG A 15 8.30 -0.69 2.69
N PRO A 16 9.29 -1.59 2.85
CA PRO A 16 9.31 -2.52 3.98
C PRO A 16 9.53 -1.79 5.31
N LYS A 17 8.48 -1.68 6.12
CA LYS A 17 8.54 -1.08 7.46
C LYS A 17 8.93 -2.12 8.50
N LYS A 18 9.91 -1.83 9.36
CA LYS A 18 10.38 -2.75 10.42
C LYS A 18 9.25 -3.35 11.26
N LYS A 19 8.30 -2.50 11.73
CA LYS A 19 7.14 -2.94 12.52
C LYS A 19 6.23 -3.92 11.77
N VAL A 20 6.04 -3.71 10.45
CA VAL A 20 5.23 -4.60 9.61
C VAL A 20 5.94 -5.93 9.41
N LEU A 21 7.24 -5.90 9.12
CA LEU A 21 8.07 -7.10 9.02
C LEU A 21 8.04 -7.92 10.32
N GLN A 22 8.17 -7.30 11.49
CA GLN A 22 8.03 -7.99 12.78
C GLN A 22 6.68 -8.68 12.93
N MET A 23 5.59 -8.04 12.50
CA MET A 23 4.26 -8.65 12.54
C MET A 23 4.16 -9.86 11.60
N ILE A 24 4.73 -9.74 10.39
CA ILE A 24 4.80 -10.83 9.41
C ILE A 24 5.64 -11.99 9.95
N PHE A 25 6.81 -11.73 10.55
CA PHE A 25 7.69 -12.76 11.10
C PHE A 25 7.08 -13.45 12.31
N LYS A 26 6.44 -12.72 13.22
CA LYS A 26 5.70 -13.31 14.33
C LYS A 26 4.55 -14.20 13.84
N TYR A 27 3.86 -13.76 12.79
CA TYR A 27 2.80 -14.55 12.18
C TYR A 27 3.36 -15.82 11.53
N PHE A 28 4.40 -15.69 10.70
CA PHE A 28 5.10 -16.82 10.07
C PHE A 28 5.60 -17.82 11.10
N ALA A 29 6.27 -17.34 12.15
CA ALA A 29 6.83 -18.17 13.21
C ALA A 29 5.76 -19.03 13.89
N LYS A 30 4.62 -18.41 14.24
CA LYS A 30 3.47 -19.11 14.81
C LYS A 30 2.87 -20.12 13.82
N ASP A 31 2.64 -19.71 12.58
CA ASP A 31 1.98 -20.53 11.57
C ASP A 31 2.83 -21.72 11.12
N GLN A 32 4.15 -21.54 11.12
CA GLN A 32 5.12 -22.56 10.74
C GLN A 32 5.70 -23.29 11.95
N ASP A 33 5.12 -23.14 13.14
CA ASP A 33 5.55 -23.78 14.39
C ASP A 33 7.07 -23.72 14.59
N CYS A 34 7.58 -22.49 14.68
CA CYS A 34 8.99 -22.22 14.94
C CYS A 34 9.18 -20.95 15.77
N GLY A 35 10.33 -20.83 16.44
CA GLY A 35 10.72 -19.60 17.11
C GLY A 35 11.28 -18.56 16.13
N PHE A 36 11.14 -17.28 16.50
CA PHE A 36 11.78 -16.14 15.84
C PHE A 36 12.38 -15.21 16.89
N SER A 37 13.61 -14.77 16.67
CA SER A 37 14.26 -13.66 17.38
C SER A 37 14.84 -12.64 16.40
N GLY A 38 14.67 -11.36 16.71
CA GLY A 38 15.18 -10.26 15.89
C GLY A 38 14.50 -8.94 16.24
N ASP A 39 15.21 -8.09 16.97
CA ASP A 39 14.65 -6.85 17.51
C ASP A 39 14.86 -5.67 16.55
N THR A 40 16.08 -5.51 16.04
CA THR A 40 16.52 -4.36 15.22
C THR A 40 16.13 -4.49 13.74
N LEU A 41 16.16 -5.73 13.22
CA LEU A 41 15.87 -6.14 11.84
C LEU A 41 16.39 -5.14 10.78
N PRO A 42 17.71 -4.86 10.76
CA PRO A 42 18.27 -3.97 9.75
C PRO A 42 18.02 -4.52 8.35
N ILE A 43 17.61 -3.62 7.46
CA ILE A 43 17.31 -3.92 6.06
C ILE A 43 18.50 -3.43 5.24
N ILE A 44 19.27 -4.38 4.70
CA ILE A 44 20.55 -4.12 4.07
C ILE A 44 20.40 -4.28 2.55
N PRO A 45 20.68 -3.24 1.74
CA PRO A 45 20.80 -3.40 0.29
C PRO A 45 21.95 -4.35 -0.06
N ILE A 46 21.69 -5.34 -0.91
CA ILE A 46 22.74 -6.24 -1.43
C ILE A 46 23.46 -5.53 -2.57
N LEU A 47 24.79 -5.47 -2.47
CA LEU A 47 25.64 -4.90 -3.51
C LEU A 47 26.41 -6.00 -4.24
N ASN A 48 26.48 -5.89 -5.57
CA ASN A 48 27.30 -6.78 -6.38
C ASN A 48 28.81 -6.45 -6.25
N LYS A 49 29.64 -7.21 -6.96
CA LYS A 49 31.11 -7.03 -6.99
C LYS A 49 31.57 -5.61 -7.39
N ASN A 50 30.77 -4.90 -8.18
CA ASN A 50 31.04 -3.53 -8.62
C ASN A 50 30.46 -2.47 -7.67
N LYS A 51 29.99 -2.89 -6.49
CA LYS A 51 29.29 -2.05 -5.50
C LYS A 51 27.99 -1.41 -6.02
N CYS A 52 27.36 -2.01 -7.02
CA CYS A 52 26.02 -1.61 -7.49
C CYS A 52 24.94 -2.42 -6.77
N PHE A 53 23.81 -1.77 -6.48
CA PHE A 53 22.66 -2.38 -5.81
C PHE A 53 21.96 -3.40 -6.71
N GLU A 54 21.74 -4.61 -6.21
CA GLU A 54 21.12 -5.73 -6.96
C GLU A 54 19.58 -5.73 -6.90
N PHE A 55 18.97 -4.60 -6.55
CA PHE A 55 17.51 -4.48 -6.39
C PHE A 55 16.91 -5.51 -5.43
N THR A 56 17.73 -5.96 -4.47
CA THR A 56 17.39 -6.96 -3.46
C THR A 56 17.92 -6.51 -2.11
N TYR A 57 17.07 -6.53 -1.09
CA TYR A 57 17.49 -6.27 0.28
C TYR A 57 17.52 -7.58 1.06
N GLU A 58 18.39 -7.67 2.06
CA GLU A 58 18.41 -8.74 3.03
C GLU A 58 18.09 -8.19 4.42
N VAL A 59 17.20 -8.87 5.15
CA VAL A 59 16.96 -8.57 6.57
C VAL A 59 17.99 -9.32 7.40
N ARG A 60 18.83 -8.58 8.10
CA ARG A 60 19.85 -9.14 9.02
C ARG A 60 19.33 -9.13 10.46
N GLU A 61 20.07 -9.79 11.35
CA GLU A 61 19.70 -10.00 12.76
C GLU A 61 18.33 -10.66 12.94
N PHE A 62 17.93 -11.47 11.95
CA PHE A 62 16.78 -12.34 11.98
C PHE A 62 17.26 -13.77 12.23
N THR A 63 16.75 -14.42 13.26
CA THR A 63 17.05 -15.84 13.54
C THR A 63 15.77 -16.64 13.64
N CYS A 64 15.72 -17.73 12.86
CA CYS A 64 14.66 -18.72 12.89
C CYS A 64 15.25 -20.10 12.54
N ALA A 65 14.78 -21.15 13.21
CA ALA A 65 15.29 -22.50 12.97
C ALA A 65 15.02 -23.02 11.54
N LYS A 66 13.99 -22.48 10.86
CA LYS A 66 13.51 -22.96 9.55
C LYS A 66 13.92 -22.08 8.37
N VAL A 67 14.42 -20.87 8.62
CA VAL A 67 14.71 -19.87 7.59
C VAL A 67 16.20 -19.58 7.54
N GLN A 68 16.76 -19.61 6.33
CA GLN A 68 18.18 -19.34 6.09
C GLN A 68 18.43 -17.84 5.90
N HIS A 69 17.78 -17.24 4.91
CA HIS A 69 17.82 -15.81 4.62
C HIS A 69 16.42 -15.24 4.47
N VAL A 70 16.31 -13.94 4.71
CA VAL A 70 15.10 -13.16 4.44
C VAL A 70 15.41 -12.10 3.41
N TYR A 71 14.83 -12.23 2.22
CA TYR A 71 15.03 -11.31 1.11
C TYR A 71 13.79 -10.46 0.86
N ILE A 72 14.01 -9.21 0.45
CA ILE A 72 12.93 -8.28 0.07
C ILE A 72 13.21 -7.78 -1.34
N LYS A 73 12.19 -7.84 -2.21
CA LYS A 73 12.24 -7.24 -3.55
C LYS A 73 10.98 -6.42 -3.82
N THR A 74 11.17 -5.30 -4.51
CA THR A 74 10.06 -4.43 -4.92
C THR A 74 9.37 -5.03 -6.15
N VAL A 75 8.05 -5.11 -6.10
CA VAL A 75 7.22 -5.57 -7.21
C VAL A 75 6.19 -4.52 -7.61
N SER A 76 5.55 -4.75 -8.74
CA SER A 76 4.40 -4.00 -9.23
C SER A 76 3.28 -4.96 -9.63
N GLY A 77 2.08 -4.64 -9.19
CA GLY A 77 0.85 -5.30 -9.59
C GLY A 77 0.50 -5.04 -11.05
N THR A 78 -0.18 -6.00 -11.68
CA THR A 78 -0.77 -5.77 -13.01
C THR A 78 -2.17 -5.14 -12.94
N SER A 79 -2.82 -5.17 -11.77
CA SER A 79 -4.11 -4.54 -11.51
C SER A 79 -4.33 -4.34 -9.99
N SER A 80 -5.33 -4.99 -9.38
CA SER A 80 -5.60 -4.92 -7.94
C SER A 80 -4.65 -5.82 -7.15
N PHE A 81 -3.54 -5.27 -6.67
CA PHE A 81 -2.47 -6.00 -5.97
C PHE A 81 -2.52 -5.82 -4.45
N VAL A 82 -2.17 -6.87 -3.69
CA VAL A 82 -2.01 -6.81 -2.22
C VAL A 82 -0.63 -6.29 -1.86
N ASP A 83 -0.48 -5.61 -0.75
CA ASP A 83 0.77 -4.90 -0.47
C ASP A 83 2.01 -5.82 -0.33
N PHE A 84 1.85 -7.05 0.18
CA PHE A 84 2.92 -8.04 0.31
C PHE A 84 2.51 -9.45 -0.18
N LEU A 85 3.47 -10.14 -0.80
CA LEU A 85 3.45 -11.59 -1.02
C LEU A 85 4.65 -12.22 -0.31
N ILE A 86 4.40 -13.30 0.43
CA ILE A 86 5.43 -13.99 1.21
C ILE A 86 5.62 -15.40 0.63
N TYR A 87 6.85 -15.75 0.26
CA TYR A 87 7.21 -17.07 -0.25
C TYR A 87 8.22 -17.74 0.67
N TYR A 88 8.09 -19.05 0.83
CA TYR A 88 9.01 -19.85 1.65
C TYR A 88 9.63 -20.97 0.80
N GLN A 89 10.71 -20.63 0.11
CA GLN A 89 11.34 -21.43 -0.96
C GLN A 89 12.83 -21.08 -1.11
N ASP A 90 13.59 -21.94 -1.77
CA ASP A 90 15.05 -21.73 -1.95
C ASP A 90 15.32 -20.61 -2.97
N ASN A 91 14.69 -20.68 -4.15
CA ASN A 91 14.95 -19.80 -5.29
C ASN A 91 14.11 -18.53 -5.27
N GLU A 92 14.58 -17.50 -5.97
CA GLU A 92 13.82 -16.26 -6.20
C GLU A 92 12.44 -16.57 -6.81
N PRO A 93 11.34 -16.00 -6.28
CA PRO A 93 10.00 -16.31 -6.77
C PRO A 93 9.76 -15.86 -8.21
N THR A 94 8.90 -16.62 -8.87
CA THR A 94 8.33 -16.31 -10.19
C THR A 94 6.81 -16.17 -10.07
N PRO A 95 6.12 -15.51 -11.03
CA PRO A 95 4.66 -15.38 -10.97
C PRO A 95 3.89 -16.71 -10.98
N SER A 96 4.51 -17.82 -11.42
CA SER A 96 3.94 -19.16 -11.35
C SER A 96 4.02 -19.81 -9.97
N ASP A 97 4.90 -19.33 -9.09
CA ASP A 97 5.02 -19.84 -7.74
C ASP A 97 3.83 -19.40 -6.88
N VAL A 98 3.42 -20.26 -5.94
CA VAL A 98 2.30 -19.98 -5.03
C VAL A 98 2.83 -19.35 -3.74
N PRO A 99 2.46 -18.09 -3.42
CA PRO A 99 2.85 -17.47 -2.18
C PRO A 99 2.22 -18.19 -0.98
N LEU A 100 2.97 -18.28 0.12
CA LEU A 100 2.47 -18.77 1.39
C LEU A 100 1.44 -17.80 1.97
N TYR A 101 1.74 -16.50 1.95
CA TYR A 101 0.84 -15.44 2.41
C TYR A 101 0.64 -14.34 1.37
N ALA A 102 -0.57 -13.81 1.34
CA ALA A 102 -0.94 -12.59 0.64
C ALA A 102 -1.49 -11.58 1.64
N ILE A 103 -0.80 -10.46 1.81
CA ILE A 103 -1.03 -9.54 2.91
C ILE A 103 -1.35 -8.15 2.36
N GLU A 104 -2.49 -7.63 2.77
CA GLU A 104 -2.85 -6.22 2.58
C GLU A 104 -2.57 -5.45 3.88
N GLU A 105 -1.74 -4.41 3.81
CA GLU A 105 -1.44 -3.56 4.95
C GLU A 105 -2.45 -2.41 5.07
N THR A 106 -2.69 -2.00 6.31
CA THR A 106 -3.36 -0.74 6.60
C THR A 106 -2.90 -0.16 7.92
N LYS A 107 -2.56 1.12 7.94
CA LYS A 107 -2.45 1.86 9.21
C LYS A 107 -3.77 2.44 9.72
N THR A 108 -4.78 2.50 8.86
CA THR A 108 -6.04 3.21 9.13
C THR A 108 -6.97 2.46 10.07
N ASP A 109 -7.51 3.19 11.06
CA ASP A 109 -8.59 2.70 11.92
C ASP A 109 -9.99 3.16 11.45
N ASP A 110 -11.04 2.54 11.99
CA ASP A 110 -12.45 2.92 11.74
C ASP A 110 -12.73 4.40 12.06
N SER A 111 -11.96 5.00 12.97
CA SER A 111 -12.08 6.41 13.38
C SER A 111 -11.79 7.44 12.27
N GLU A 112 -10.92 7.15 11.30
CA GLU A 112 -10.43 8.16 10.35
C GLU A 112 -11.10 8.12 8.97
N SER A 113 -11.62 6.96 8.55
CA SER A 113 -12.03 6.71 7.16
C SER A 113 -13.54 6.73 6.90
N ARG A 114 -14.31 7.49 7.70
CA ARG A 114 -15.79 7.54 7.63
C ARG A 114 -16.44 6.14 7.55
N ASN A 115 -15.80 5.15 8.18
CA ASN A 115 -16.23 3.76 8.26
C ASN A 115 -16.18 2.95 6.95
N THR A 116 -15.56 3.45 5.86
CA THR A 116 -15.47 2.74 4.56
C THR A 116 -14.05 2.30 4.17
N GLY A 117 -13.04 2.57 5.01
CA GLY A 117 -11.65 2.17 4.75
C GLY A 117 -11.47 0.67 4.54
N VAL A 118 -12.27 -0.17 5.22
CA VAL A 118 -12.27 -1.62 5.01
C VAL A 118 -12.58 -1.99 3.56
N TYR A 119 -13.57 -1.34 2.93
CA TYR A 119 -14.01 -1.71 1.59
C TYR A 119 -13.03 -1.33 0.50
N GLN A 120 -12.26 -0.25 0.67
CA GLN A 120 -11.31 0.21 -0.36
C GLN A 120 -10.27 -0.87 -0.72
N ARG A 121 -10.05 -1.82 0.18
CA ARG A 121 -9.04 -2.86 0.06
C ARG A 121 -9.61 -4.24 -0.30
N CYS A 122 -10.91 -4.45 -0.08
CA CYS A 122 -11.53 -5.76 -0.27
C CYS A 122 -11.41 -6.32 -1.70
N SER A 123 -11.35 -5.48 -2.73
CA SER A 123 -11.20 -5.96 -4.12
C SER A 123 -9.90 -6.73 -4.34
N LYS A 124 -8.83 -6.42 -3.59
CA LYS A 124 -7.53 -7.07 -3.72
C LYS A 124 -7.62 -8.56 -3.34
N PHE A 125 -8.35 -8.89 -2.27
CA PHE A 125 -8.58 -10.28 -1.85
C PHE A 125 -9.48 -11.07 -2.81
N VAL A 126 -10.43 -10.40 -3.47
CA VAL A 126 -11.24 -11.03 -4.53
C VAL A 126 -10.38 -11.30 -5.76
N PHE A 127 -9.51 -10.35 -6.12
CA PHE A 127 -8.72 -10.43 -7.33
C PHE A 127 -7.61 -11.48 -7.23
N ILE A 128 -6.91 -11.55 -6.10
CA ILE A 128 -5.81 -12.51 -5.90
C ILE A 128 -6.29 -13.96 -5.88
N ASP A 129 -7.52 -14.22 -5.43
CA ASP A 129 -8.09 -15.57 -5.34
C ASP A 129 -8.11 -16.31 -6.68
N LYS A 130 -8.20 -15.57 -7.80
CA LYS A 130 -8.09 -16.14 -9.14
C LYS A 130 -6.70 -16.68 -9.46
N TYR A 131 -5.66 -16.02 -8.97
CA TYR A 131 -4.28 -16.34 -9.30
C TYR A 131 -3.72 -17.36 -8.31
N TYR A 132 -4.00 -17.17 -7.01
CA TYR A 132 -3.47 -18.00 -5.94
C TYR A 132 -4.58 -18.39 -4.96
N PRO A 133 -5.50 -19.30 -5.35
CA PRO A 133 -6.65 -19.69 -4.53
C PRO A 133 -6.25 -20.39 -3.22
N GLN A 134 -5.07 -21.02 -3.19
CA GLN A 134 -4.55 -21.74 -2.03
C GLN A 134 -3.79 -20.84 -1.05
N THR A 135 -3.45 -19.61 -1.45
CA THR A 135 -2.69 -18.69 -0.61
C THR A 135 -3.53 -18.20 0.56
N LYS A 136 -2.92 -18.19 1.75
CA LYS A 136 -3.55 -17.65 2.94
C LYS A 136 -3.58 -16.12 2.86
N LYS A 137 -4.77 -15.55 3.03
CA LYS A 137 -5.02 -14.11 2.86
C LYS A 137 -5.10 -13.42 4.21
N ILE A 138 -4.39 -12.30 4.35
CA ILE A 138 -4.27 -11.58 5.61
C ILE A 138 -4.53 -10.10 5.38
N MET A 139 -5.41 -9.52 6.18
CA MET A 139 -5.59 -8.08 6.33
C MET A 139 -4.82 -7.64 7.59
N LEU A 140 -3.69 -6.96 7.39
CA LEU A 140 -2.75 -6.57 8.44
C LEU A 140 -2.95 -5.11 8.84
N TYR A 141 -3.35 -4.88 10.10
CA TYR A 141 -3.51 -3.54 10.66
C TYR A 141 -2.26 -3.08 11.43
N ALA A 142 -1.41 -2.30 10.78
CA ALA A 142 -0.22 -1.68 11.37
C ALA A 142 -0.56 -0.33 12.02
N LEU A 143 -1.45 -0.35 13.02
CA LEU A 143 -1.98 0.89 13.61
C LEU A 143 -0.87 1.76 14.23
N GLN A 144 -0.94 3.06 13.92
CA GLN A 144 -0.11 4.11 14.52
C GLN A 144 -0.91 5.05 15.43
N ILE A 145 -2.22 4.81 15.55
CA ILE A 145 -3.14 5.49 16.44
C ILE A 145 -3.91 4.47 17.27
N LYS A 146 -4.54 4.90 18.37
CA LYS A 146 -5.35 4.02 19.20
C LYS A 146 -6.52 3.44 18.40
N GLN A 147 -6.72 2.13 18.50
CA GLN A 147 -7.89 1.46 17.94
C GLN A 147 -9.15 1.99 18.63
N LYS A 148 -10.19 2.27 17.83
CA LYS A 148 -11.50 2.62 18.36
C LYS A 148 -12.10 1.46 19.16
N VAL A 149 -12.59 1.78 20.37
CA VAL A 149 -13.16 0.78 21.30
C VAL A 149 -14.44 0.14 20.73
N LYS A 150 -15.39 0.95 20.23
CA LYS A 150 -16.66 0.48 19.69
C LYS A 150 -16.64 0.49 18.15
N PRO A 151 -16.57 -0.67 17.48
CA PRO A 151 -16.57 -0.72 16.03
C PRO A 151 -17.91 -0.28 15.45
N THR A 152 -17.89 0.37 14.28
CA THR A 152 -19.13 0.71 13.57
C THR A 152 -19.75 -0.49 12.87
N LYS A 153 -21.08 -0.47 12.67
CA LYS A 153 -21.78 -1.51 11.90
C LYS A 153 -21.20 -1.70 10.50
N THR A 154 -20.74 -0.63 9.85
CA THR A 154 -20.12 -0.70 8.53
C THR A 154 -18.79 -1.45 8.57
N TYR A 155 -17.95 -1.18 9.58
CA TYR A 155 -16.70 -1.91 9.78
C TYR A 155 -16.94 -3.38 10.13
N ILE A 156 -17.92 -3.66 11.00
CA ILE A 156 -18.34 -5.04 11.32
C ILE A 156 -18.76 -5.76 10.04
N PHE A 157 -19.64 -5.18 9.22
CA PHE A 157 -20.10 -5.80 7.97
C PHE A 157 -18.93 -6.13 7.03
N GLY A 158 -18.06 -5.15 6.75
CA GLY A 158 -16.90 -5.36 5.88
C GLY A 158 -15.93 -6.42 6.41
N THR A 159 -15.65 -6.41 7.71
CA THR A 159 -14.75 -7.39 8.34
C THR A 159 -15.37 -8.79 8.35
N ARG A 160 -16.68 -8.92 8.60
CA ARG A 160 -17.37 -10.21 8.52
C ARG A 160 -17.37 -10.78 7.09
N LEU A 161 -17.52 -9.93 6.07
CA LEU A 161 -17.38 -10.36 4.67
C LEU A 161 -15.96 -10.88 4.36
N LEU A 162 -14.92 -10.17 4.82
CA LEU A 162 -13.53 -10.63 4.72
C LEU A 162 -13.34 -12.00 5.38
N LYS A 163 -13.85 -12.16 6.61
CA LYS A 163 -13.78 -13.45 7.33
C LYS A 163 -14.56 -14.55 6.63
N THR A 164 -15.72 -14.26 6.02
CA THR A 164 -16.43 -15.24 5.19
C THR A 164 -15.60 -15.67 4.00
N LEU A 165 -14.85 -14.77 3.35
CA LEU A 165 -13.89 -15.16 2.31
C LEU A 165 -12.65 -15.92 2.82
N GLY A 166 -12.47 -16.08 4.13
CA GLY A 166 -11.31 -16.75 4.70
C GLY A 166 -10.10 -15.83 4.86
N VAL A 167 -10.32 -14.50 4.87
CA VAL A 167 -9.26 -13.53 5.15
C VAL A 167 -9.07 -13.43 6.67
N GLU A 168 -7.84 -13.66 7.11
CA GLU A 168 -7.45 -13.47 8.50
C GLU A 168 -7.20 -12.00 8.82
N ILE A 169 -7.48 -11.58 10.05
CA ILE A 169 -7.28 -10.20 10.49
C ILE A 169 -6.14 -10.17 11.51
N LEU A 170 -5.06 -9.47 11.20
CA LEU A 170 -3.88 -9.32 12.06
C LEU A 170 -3.74 -7.86 12.54
N GLY A 171 -3.20 -7.65 13.73
CA GLY A 171 -2.90 -6.30 14.25
C GLY A 171 -4.09 -5.55 14.88
N LYS A 172 -5.24 -6.21 15.04
CA LYS A 172 -6.39 -5.70 15.78
C LYS A 172 -6.93 -6.73 16.76
N THR A 173 -7.46 -6.23 17.88
CA THR A 173 -8.27 -7.05 18.77
C THR A 173 -9.70 -7.04 18.26
N LEU A 174 -10.24 -8.22 17.97
CA LEU A 174 -11.60 -8.41 17.48
C LEU A 174 -12.38 -9.27 18.48
N ASP A 175 -13.56 -8.82 18.85
CA ASP A 175 -14.53 -9.63 19.60
C ASP A 175 -15.02 -10.79 18.73
N ALA A 176 -14.73 -12.03 19.15
CA ALA A 176 -15.07 -13.24 18.42
C ALA A 176 -16.59 -13.42 18.24
N ASN A 177 -17.41 -12.88 19.15
CA ASN A 177 -18.87 -12.96 19.07
C ASN A 177 -19.45 -12.00 18.03
N ILE A 178 -18.79 -10.84 17.83
CA ILE A 178 -19.20 -9.82 16.86
C ILE A 178 -18.66 -10.15 15.47
N PHE A 179 -17.37 -10.50 15.39
CA PHE A 179 -16.65 -10.69 14.13
C PHE A 179 -16.60 -12.17 13.73
N LYS A 180 -17.79 -12.76 13.55
CA LYS A 180 -17.94 -14.12 12.98
C LYS A 180 -18.24 -14.08 11.48
N PRO A 181 -17.80 -15.06 10.68
CA PRO A 181 -18.24 -15.20 9.30
C PRO A 181 -19.76 -15.16 9.16
N PHE A 182 -20.26 -14.63 8.06
CA PHE A 182 -21.61 -14.90 7.60
C PHE A 182 -21.77 -16.37 7.20
N THR A 183 -22.92 -16.94 7.52
CA THR A 183 -23.25 -18.35 7.26
C THR A 183 -24.32 -18.51 6.17
N SER A 184 -25.09 -17.46 5.88
CA SER A 184 -26.13 -17.47 4.85
C SER A 184 -26.28 -16.12 4.14
N ILE A 185 -26.86 -16.16 2.94
CA ILE A 185 -27.18 -14.97 2.14
C ILE A 185 -28.20 -14.07 2.86
N ASP A 186 -29.19 -14.67 3.52
CA ASP A 186 -30.23 -13.92 4.23
C ASP A 186 -29.66 -13.17 5.44
N GLU A 187 -28.66 -13.74 6.11
CA GLU A 187 -27.92 -13.06 7.17
C GLU A 187 -27.21 -11.79 6.65
N ILE A 188 -26.61 -11.84 5.46
CA ILE A 188 -25.95 -10.69 4.83
C ILE A 188 -26.97 -9.59 4.53
N ILE A 189 -28.11 -9.96 3.94
CA ILE A 189 -29.18 -9.02 3.56
C ILE A 189 -29.74 -8.35 4.82
N ALA A 190 -30.10 -9.14 5.84
CA ALA A 190 -30.64 -8.65 7.09
C ALA A 190 -29.64 -7.73 7.82
N PHE A 191 -28.37 -8.14 7.92
CA PHE A 191 -27.34 -7.32 8.56
C PHE A 191 -27.18 -6.00 7.81
N LYS A 192 -27.09 -6.03 6.48
CA LYS A 192 -26.88 -4.84 5.65
C LYS A 192 -28.06 -3.87 5.71
N ALA A 193 -29.29 -4.39 5.84
CA ALA A 193 -30.51 -3.60 6.01
C ALA A 193 -30.54 -2.87 7.37
N SER A 194 -29.93 -3.46 8.41
CA SER A 194 -29.86 -2.87 9.76
C SER A 194 -28.85 -1.71 9.89
N ILE A 195 -28.01 -1.48 8.87
CA ILE A 195 -27.03 -0.40 8.87
C ILE A 195 -27.71 0.91 8.45
N ARG A 196 -27.44 2.00 9.18
CA ARG A 196 -27.92 3.35 8.84
C ARG A 196 -27.62 3.67 7.37
N LYS A 197 -28.66 4.08 6.63
CA LYS A 197 -28.55 4.44 5.22
C LYS A 197 -27.68 5.69 5.05
N ALA A 198 -27.07 5.81 3.87
CA ALA A 198 -26.30 6.99 3.49
C ALA A 198 -27.20 8.24 3.47
N PRO A 199 -26.63 9.46 3.59
CA PRO A 199 -27.40 10.71 3.47
C PRO A 199 -28.20 10.77 2.16
N LYS A 200 -29.34 11.49 2.15
CA LYS A 200 -30.32 11.51 1.03
C LYS A 200 -29.72 11.73 -0.38
N LYS A 201 -28.59 12.42 -0.49
CA LYS A 201 -27.89 12.69 -1.78
C LYS A 201 -26.97 11.56 -2.26
N ASN A 202 -26.90 10.43 -1.55
CA ASN A 202 -25.99 9.33 -1.89
C ASN A 202 -26.76 8.02 -2.14
N VAL A 203 -26.23 7.17 -3.02
CA VAL A 203 -26.81 5.86 -3.33
C VAL A 203 -26.39 4.88 -2.23
N PRO A 204 -27.30 4.40 -1.38
CA PRO A 204 -26.95 3.40 -0.37
C PRO A 204 -26.66 2.06 -1.05
N ILE A 205 -25.79 1.26 -0.42
CA ILE A 205 -25.67 -0.15 -0.77
C ILE A 205 -26.82 -0.91 -0.10
N ALA A 206 -27.65 -1.57 -0.89
CA ALA A 206 -28.77 -2.40 -0.47
C ALA A 206 -28.82 -3.65 -1.35
N LEU A 207 -29.31 -4.75 -0.79
CA LEU A 207 -29.44 -6.03 -1.48
C LEU A 207 -30.92 -6.39 -1.60
N TYR A 208 -31.31 -6.84 -2.78
CA TYR A 208 -32.67 -7.29 -3.10
C TYR A 208 -32.57 -8.69 -3.67
N LYS A 209 -33.09 -9.68 -2.95
CA LYS A 209 -33.08 -11.09 -3.35
C LYS A 209 -34.42 -11.45 -3.97
N SER A 210 -34.36 -12.09 -5.12
CA SER A 210 -35.47 -12.74 -5.80
C SER A 210 -35.11 -14.20 -6.10
N ASN A 211 -36.04 -14.97 -6.64
CA ASN A 211 -35.79 -16.39 -6.93
C ASN A 211 -34.58 -16.60 -7.84
N ASN A 212 -34.37 -15.74 -8.85
CA ASN A 212 -33.35 -15.96 -9.89
C ASN A 212 -32.22 -14.93 -9.91
N LYS A 213 -32.28 -13.93 -9.03
CA LYS A 213 -31.36 -12.79 -9.09
C LYS A 213 -31.19 -12.13 -7.73
N ILE A 214 -29.97 -11.69 -7.44
CA ILE A 214 -29.69 -10.72 -6.38
C ILE A 214 -29.27 -9.40 -7.04
N GLN A 215 -30.01 -8.34 -6.77
CA GLN A 215 -29.66 -6.99 -7.16
C GLN A 215 -28.97 -6.28 -6.00
N ILE A 216 -27.88 -5.57 -6.30
CA ILE A 216 -27.11 -4.82 -5.32
C ILE A 216 -27.04 -3.36 -5.78
N SER A 217 -27.65 -2.44 -5.03
CA SER A 217 -27.50 -1.03 -5.35
C SER A 217 -26.13 -0.51 -4.98
N GLY A 218 -25.54 0.38 -5.77
CA GLY A 218 -24.31 1.03 -5.36
C GLY A 218 -23.69 1.88 -6.47
N ARG A 219 -23.35 3.13 -6.12
CA ARG A 219 -22.71 4.07 -7.06
C ARG A 219 -21.31 3.58 -7.45
N LEU A 220 -21.03 3.47 -8.74
CA LEU A 220 -19.69 3.19 -9.29
C LEU A 220 -19.09 4.41 -10.00
N PHE A 221 -19.94 5.34 -10.46
CA PHE A 221 -19.50 6.54 -11.17
C PHE A 221 -18.90 7.60 -10.25
N LYS A 222 -17.69 8.05 -10.58
CA LYS A 222 -17.00 9.17 -9.94
C LYS A 222 -16.04 9.81 -10.97
N SER A 223 -15.89 11.13 -10.92
CA SER A 223 -14.92 11.87 -11.74
C SER A 223 -14.90 11.50 -13.24
N GLY A 224 -16.08 11.33 -13.86
CA GLY A 224 -16.19 11.04 -15.29
C GLY A 224 -16.08 9.55 -15.69
N GLY A 225 -15.93 8.62 -14.75
CA GLY A 225 -15.83 7.19 -15.09
C GLY A 225 -16.12 6.23 -13.95
N LEU A 226 -15.84 4.94 -14.20
CA LEU A 226 -15.95 3.86 -13.22
C LEU A 226 -14.75 3.90 -12.26
N SER A 227 -14.85 4.71 -11.20
CA SER A 227 -13.71 5.02 -10.30
C SER A 227 -14.10 5.24 -8.84
N HIS A 228 -15.30 4.82 -8.39
CA HIS A 228 -15.69 4.94 -6.99
C HIS A 228 -15.09 3.82 -6.11
N ASP A 229 -13.80 3.90 -5.80
CA ASP A 229 -13.03 2.82 -5.14
C ASP A 229 -13.68 2.16 -3.91
N PRO A 230 -14.22 2.90 -2.91
CA PRO A 230 -14.86 2.25 -1.77
C PRO A 230 -16.04 1.36 -2.15
N ASN A 231 -16.80 1.75 -3.18
CA ASN A 231 -17.95 0.98 -3.64
C ASN A 231 -17.53 -0.14 -4.57
N ILE A 232 -16.50 0.07 -5.41
CA ILE A 232 -15.89 -1.01 -6.19
C ILE A 232 -15.52 -2.16 -5.26
N GLY A 233 -14.76 -1.88 -4.20
CA GLY A 233 -14.37 -2.93 -3.27
C GLY A 233 -15.53 -3.51 -2.46
N ALA A 234 -16.48 -2.70 -2.00
CA ALA A 234 -17.67 -3.17 -1.28
C ALA A 234 -18.55 -4.10 -2.14
N LEU A 235 -18.85 -3.71 -3.39
CA LEU A 235 -19.69 -4.50 -4.28
C LEU A 235 -18.96 -5.79 -4.71
N SER A 236 -17.65 -5.71 -4.94
CA SER A 236 -16.81 -6.88 -5.26
C SER A 236 -16.84 -7.93 -4.15
N ILE A 237 -16.63 -7.52 -2.90
CA ILE A 237 -16.60 -8.46 -1.77
C ILE A 237 -17.98 -9.02 -1.44
N ILE A 238 -19.04 -8.21 -1.53
CA ILE A 238 -20.40 -8.70 -1.35
C ILE A 238 -20.69 -9.78 -2.40
N ALA A 239 -20.44 -9.51 -3.68
CA ALA A 239 -20.66 -10.48 -4.75
C ALA A 239 -19.82 -11.76 -4.55
N ALA A 240 -18.54 -11.63 -4.22
CA ALA A 240 -17.67 -12.78 -3.97
C ALA A 240 -18.18 -13.65 -2.81
N VAL A 241 -18.66 -13.03 -1.72
CA VAL A 241 -19.23 -13.77 -0.59
C VAL A 241 -20.55 -14.44 -0.97
N LEU A 242 -21.40 -13.80 -1.77
CA LEU A 242 -22.64 -14.43 -2.26
C LEU A 242 -22.32 -15.70 -3.05
N VAL A 243 -21.34 -15.64 -3.96
CA VAL A 243 -20.86 -16.80 -4.72
C VAL A 243 -20.30 -17.87 -3.77
N LYS A 244 -19.48 -17.49 -2.78
CA LYS A 244 -18.92 -18.42 -1.79
C LYS A 244 -19.98 -19.09 -0.92
N LEU A 245 -21.11 -18.44 -0.68
CA LEU A 245 -22.28 -19.00 0.00
C LEU A 245 -23.24 -19.70 -0.98
N ASN A 246 -22.71 -20.21 -2.08
CA ASN A 246 -23.40 -21.02 -3.10
C ASN A 246 -24.54 -20.29 -3.84
N TRP A 247 -24.47 -18.97 -4.00
CA TRP A 247 -25.36 -18.28 -4.94
C TRP A 247 -24.94 -18.58 -6.39
N GLY A 248 -25.60 -19.57 -7.00
CA GLY A 248 -25.34 -19.96 -8.39
C GLY A 248 -26.15 -19.20 -9.45
N LYS A 249 -26.85 -18.12 -9.09
CA LYS A 249 -27.73 -17.37 -10.00
C LYS A 249 -27.22 -15.95 -10.25
N SER A 250 -27.97 -15.15 -11.01
CA SER A 250 -27.53 -13.81 -11.45
C SER A 250 -27.26 -12.86 -10.26
N ILE A 251 -26.15 -12.10 -10.36
CA ILE A 251 -25.84 -10.95 -9.51
C ILE A 251 -25.79 -9.73 -10.42
N GLU A 252 -26.55 -8.68 -10.09
CA GLU A 252 -26.58 -7.43 -10.88
C GLU A 252 -26.38 -6.21 -9.99
N ILE A 253 -25.51 -5.30 -10.43
CA ILE A 253 -25.39 -3.99 -9.79
C ILE A 253 -26.38 -3.03 -10.42
N ILE A 254 -27.17 -2.37 -9.56
CA ILE A 254 -28.16 -1.36 -9.94
C ILE A 254 -27.75 0.02 -9.41
N ARG A 255 -28.33 1.10 -9.98
CA ARG A 255 -28.08 2.49 -9.52
C ARG A 255 -26.59 2.89 -9.50
N HIS A 256 -25.79 2.35 -10.43
CA HIS A 256 -24.36 2.59 -10.50
C HIS A 256 -23.97 3.97 -11.07
N GLY A 257 -24.88 4.61 -11.81
CA GLY A 257 -24.67 5.93 -12.42
C GLY A 257 -23.71 5.93 -13.62
N LEU A 258 -23.51 4.77 -14.25
CA LEU A 258 -22.62 4.61 -15.40
C LEU A 258 -23.43 4.67 -16.70
N GLN A 259 -22.73 4.96 -17.79
CA GLN A 259 -23.19 4.85 -19.18
C GLN A 259 -22.26 3.85 -19.87
N GLN A 260 -22.66 3.30 -21.03
CA GLN A 260 -21.87 2.28 -21.73
C GLN A 260 -20.41 2.72 -21.99
N LYS A 261 -20.20 4.00 -22.32
CA LYS A 261 -18.86 4.59 -22.54
C LYS A 261 -17.92 4.52 -21.32
N HIS A 262 -18.46 4.34 -20.11
CA HIS A 262 -17.67 4.23 -18.88
C HIS A 262 -17.22 2.79 -18.59
N VAL A 263 -17.76 1.79 -19.29
CA VAL A 263 -17.54 0.36 -19.03
C VAL A 263 -16.49 -0.19 -20.00
N SER A 264 -15.22 -0.12 -19.60
CA SER A 264 -14.09 -0.60 -20.40
C SER A 264 -13.60 -1.98 -19.91
N ALA A 265 -13.24 -2.86 -20.84
CA ALA A 265 -12.66 -4.17 -20.53
C ALA A 265 -11.34 -4.10 -19.73
N LYS A 266 -10.64 -2.96 -19.75
CA LYS A 266 -9.40 -2.73 -19.00
C LYS A 266 -9.64 -2.34 -17.53
N ASN A 267 -10.87 -2.00 -17.15
CA ASN A 267 -11.17 -1.53 -15.81
C ASN A 267 -11.17 -2.69 -14.79
N LYS A 268 -10.53 -2.48 -13.63
CA LYS A 268 -10.42 -3.48 -12.56
C LYS A 268 -11.76 -4.07 -12.12
N PHE A 269 -12.81 -3.26 -12.02
CA PHE A 269 -14.13 -3.75 -11.61
C PHE A 269 -14.77 -4.59 -12.73
N VAL A 270 -14.55 -4.25 -14.00
CA VAL A 270 -15.05 -5.04 -15.13
C VAL A 270 -14.36 -6.40 -15.19
N ILE A 271 -13.06 -6.47 -14.87
CA ILE A 271 -12.35 -7.75 -14.72
C ILE A 271 -12.97 -8.58 -13.58
N ILE A 272 -13.20 -7.96 -12.41
CA ILE A 272 -13.88 -8.63 -11.28
C ILE A 272 -15.29 -9.07 -11.65
N ALA A 273 -16.02 -8.25 -12.40
CA ALA A 273 -17.37 -8.58 -12.85
C ALA A 273 -17.37 -9.81 -13.77
N ASN A 274 -16.40 -9.91 -14.68
CA ASN A 274 -16.21 -11.11 -15.50
C ASN A 274 -15.84 -12.34 -14.64
N MET A 275 -15.02 -12.17 -13.59
CA MET A 275 -14.63 -13.27 -12.68
C MET A 275 -15.82 -13.82 -11.88
N LEU A 276 -16.72 -12.94 -11.44
CA LEU A 276 -17.81 -13.27 -10.52
C LEU A 276 -19.18 -13.38 -11.20
N GLY A 277 -19.26 -13.21 -12.52
CA GLY A 277 -20.54 -13.21 -13.26
C GLY A 277 -21.46 -12.04 -12.91
N ILE A 278 -20.90 -10.86 -12.61
CA ILE A 278 -21.66 -9.66 -12.23
C ILE A 278 -22.15 -8.91 -13.48
N ALA A 279 -23.46 -8.64 -13.54
CA ALA A 279 -24.08 -7.76 -14.53
C ALA A 279 -24.18 -6.31 -14.04
N LEU A 280 -24.34 -5.37 -14.99
CA LEU A 280 -24.67 -3.97 -14.73
C LEU A 280 -26.03 -3.66 -15.34
N GLU A 281 -26.94 -3.10 -14.55
CA GLU A 281 -28.31 -2.77 -14.98
C GLU A 281 -28.31 -1.89 -16.23
N GLY A 282 -28.94 -2.37 -17.29
CA GLY A 282 -29.08 -1.63 -18.56
C GLY A 282 -27.77 -1.44 -19.33
N LEU A 283 -26.67 -2.10 -18.96
CA LEU A 283 -25.37 -2.00 -19.64
C LEU A 283 -24.82 -3.36 -20.03
N SER A 284 -24.13 -3.42 -21.17
CA SER A 284 -23.36 -4.60 -21.55
C SER A 284 -22.00 -4.58 -20.86
N VAL A 285 -21.68 -5.65 -20.12
CA VAL A 285 -20.34 -5.85 -19.54
C VAL A 285 -19.46 -6.51 -20.60
N PRO A 286 -18.43 -5.83 -21.13
CA PRO A 286 -17.58 -6.42 -22.15
C PRO A 286 -16.74 -7.56 -21.55
N LYS A 287 -16.40 -8.52 -22.41
CA LYS A 287 -15.47 -9.59 -22.04
C LYS A 287 -14.11 -9.00 -21.71
N ALA A 288 -13.67 -9.20 -20.47
CA ALA A 288 -12.37 -8.71 -20.00
C ALA A 288 -11.40 -9.88 -19.82
N LYS A 289 -10.19 -9.73 -20.37
CA LYS A 289 -9.10 -10.67 -20.12
C LYS A 289 -8.31 -10.18 -18.91
N ALA A 290 -8.27 -10.99 -17.85
CA ALA A 290 -7.39 -10.71 -16.73
C ALA A 290 -5.92 -10.78 -17.19
N PRO A 291 -5.02 -9.97 -16.63
CA PRO A 291 -3.58 -10.12 -16.86
C PRO A 291 -3.13 -11.56 -16.65
N GLN A 292 -2.12 -12.01 -17.40
CA GLN A 292 -1.58 -13.36 -17.24
C GLN A 292 -0.91 -13.54 -15.88
N ASN A 293 -0.03 -12.58 -15.53
CA ASN A 293 0.68 -12.58 -14.26
C ASN A 293 0.02 -11.60 -13.29
N TYR A 294 -0.02 -11.96 -12.01
CA TYR A 294 -0.54 -11.08 -10.96
C TYR A 294 0.40 -9.89 -10.69
N TRP A 295 1.71 -10.14 -10.77
CA TRP A 295 2.76 -9.19 -10.46
C TRP A 295 3.96 -9.35 -11.41
N ARG A 296 4.85 -8.35 -11.37
CA ARG A 296 6.19 -8.37 -11.98
C ARG A 296 7.19 -7.67 -11.07
N TYR A 297 8.47 -7.98 -11.17
CA TYR A 297 9.51 -7.16 -10.52
C TYR A 297 9.44 -5.73 -11.02
N ASP A 298 9.53 -4.77 -10.10
CA ASP A 298 9.50 -3.36 -10.47
C ASP A 298 10.90 -2.93 -10.89
N MET A 299 11.04 -2.61 -12.17
CA MET A 299 12.28 -2.11 -12.79
C MET A 299 12.12 -0.69 -13.33
N GLU A 300 10.97 -0.05 -13.11
CA GLU A 300 10.63 1.22 -13.76
C GLU A 300 10.09 2.29 -12.80
N GLY A 301 9.57 1.90 -11.64
CA GLY A 301 8.90 2.78 -10.70
C GLY A 301 9.84 3.82 -10.08
N GLU A 302 9.43 5.09 -10.07
CA GLU A 302 10.22 6.15 -9.42
C GLU A 302 10.37 5.96 -7.91
N LYS A 303 9.48 5.17 -7.29
CA LYS A 303 9.55 4.76 -5.90
C LYS A 303 10.85 4.02 -5.55
N LEU A 304 11.51 3.36 -6.51
CA LEU A 304 12.73 2.60 -6.26
C LEU A 304 13.85 3.48 -5.70
N GLY A 305 14.06 4.67 -6.27
CA GLY A 305 15.08 5.60 -5.79
C GLY A 305 14.77 6.16 -4.40
N THR A 306 13.51 6.54 -4.15
CA THR A 306 13.13 7.11 -2.85
C THR A 306 13.08 6.06 -1.74
N ILE A 307 12.61 4.84 -2.02
CA ILE A 307 12.64 3.71 -1.08
C ILE A 307 14.09 3.35 -0.74
N PHE A 308 14.97 3.30 -1.73
CA PHE A 308 16.39 3.01 -1.50
C PHE A 308 17.02 4.03 -0.54
N ILE A 309 16.87 5.33 -0.80
CA ILE A 309 17.41 6.38 0.08
C ILE A 309 16.81 6.30 1.48
N HIS A 310 15.50 6.04 1.58
CA HIS A 310 14.84 5.85 2.88
C HIS A 310 15.49 4.71 3.67
N ILE A 311 15.63 3.53 3.06
CA ILE A 311 16.21 2.34 3.71
C ILE A 311 17.66 2.60 4.11
N VAL A 312 18.47 3.18 3.22
CA VAL A 312 19.89 3.40 3.50
C VAL A 312 20.07 4.42 4.62
N VAL A 313 19.31 5.50 4.63
CA VAL A 313 19.37 6.49 5.73
C VAL A 313 18.97 5.86 7.07
N GLU A 314 17.85 5.14 7.14
CA GLU A 314 17.36 4.56 8.40
C GLU A 314 18.23 3.41 8.94
N ASN A 315 19.00 2.72 8.10
CA ASN A 315 19.81 1.57 8.52
C ASN A 315 21.31 1.88 8.64
N PHE A 316 21.82 2.93 7.98
CA PHE A 316 23.24 3.29 7.99
C PHE A 316 23.53 4.63 8.66
N THR A 317 22.51 5.28 9.23
CA THR A 317 22.67 6.52 10.01
C THR A 317 21.80 6.50 11.27
N LYS A 318 21.86 7.57 12.07
CA LYS A 318 20.94 7.79 13.21
C LYS A 318 19.72 8.65 12.81
N SER A 319 19.63 9.02 11.54
CA SER A 319 18.56 9.85 10.98
C SER A 319 17.40 8.97 10.55
N TYR A 320 16.20 9.54 10.52
CA TYR A 320 14.97 8.78 10.27
C TYR A 320 13.93 9.59 9.50
N SER A 321 12.93 8.89 8.94
CA SER A 321 11.82 9.55 8.26
C SER A 321 10.81 10.13 9.25
N ILE A 322 10.40 11.37 9.03
CA ILE A 322 9.29 12.01 9.74
C ILE A 322 8.03 12.12 8.88
N PHE A 323 8.10 11.76 7.60
CA PHE A 323 6.96 11.64 6.70
C PHE A 323 7.34 10.83 5.44
N GLU A 324 6.45 9.95 4.98
CA GLU A 324 6.63 9.16 3.74
C GLU A 324 5.34 9.13 2.91
N ASN A 325 5.48 9.18 1.60
CA ASN A 325 4.41 9.11 0.59
C ASN A 325 4.99 8.62 -0.75
N HIS A 326 5.80 7.58 -0.73
CA HIS A 326 6.41 7.02 -1.94
C HIS A 326 5.34 6.73 -3.02
N ALA A 327 5.69 6.92 -4.29
CA ALA A 327 4.76 6.75 -5.40
C ALA A 327 4.09 5.37 -5.37
N GLY A 328 2.76 5.33 -5.34
CA GLY A 328 1.98 4.08 -5.28
C GLY A 328 1.90 3.40 -3.90
N CYS A 329 2.55 3.94 -2.87
CA CYS A 329 2.53 3.41 -1.50
C CYS A 329 1.45 4.08 -0.62
N GLU A 330 1.12 3.48 0.52
CA GLU A 330 0.22 4.08 1.52
C GLU A 330 0.84 5.36 2.09
N LYS A 331 0.16 6.49 1.91
CA LYS A 331 0.58 7.77 2.49
C LYS A 331 0.74 7.70 4.00
N GLY A 332 1.92 8.02 4.52
CA GLY A 332 2.31 8.07 5.92
C GLY A 332 1.62 9.16 6.76
N TYR A 333 1.90 9.16 8.06
CA TYR A 333 1.56 10.28 8.95
C TYR A 333 2.78 11.17 9.10
N PHE A 334 2.58 12.43 9.45
CA PHE A 334 3.68 13.30 9.86
C PHE A 334 4.00 13.04 11.34
N GLN A 335 5.27 12.83 11.66
CA GLN A 335 5.74 12.66 13.03
C GLN A 335 6.26 13.99 13.58
N THR A 336 5.64 14.49 14.66
CA THR A 336 6.12 15.69 15.34
C THR A 336 7.37 15.41 16.17
N SER A 337 8.06 16.48 16.60
CA SER A 337 9.22 16.39 17.51
C SER A 337 8.92 15.71 18.86
N GLN A 338 7.65 15.62 19.24
CA GLN A 338 7.17 14.89 20.42
C GLN A 338 6.84 13.41 20.12
N GLY A 339 7.11 12.93 18.91
CA GLY A 339 6.78 11.56 18.48
C GLY A 339 5.31 11.32 18.15
N LYS A 340 4.48 12.37 18.06
CA LYS A 340 3.05 12.22 17.74
C LYS A 340 2.85 12.10 16.24
N CYS A 341 2.14 11.06 15.80
CA CYS A 341 1.69 10.92 14.42
C CYS A 341 0.43 11.77 14.16
N ILE A 342 0.46 12.63 13.14
CA ILE A 342 -0.68 13.47 12.73
C ILE A 342 -1.00 13.31 11.23
N PRO A 343 -2.28 13.30 10.84
CA PRO A 343 -2.67 13.30 9.44
C PRO A 343 -2.35 14.64 8.77
N LEU A 344 -1.99 14.59 7.49
CA LEU A 344 -1.78 15.79 6.70
C LEU A 344 -3.12 16.45 6.30
N ALA A 345 -3.15 17.77 6.40
CA ALA A 345 -4.24 18.61 5.93
C ALA A 345 -4.23 18.63 4.40
N LYS A 346 -5.42 18.55 3.80
CA LYS A 346 -5.57 18.64 2.35
C LYS A 346 -5.43 20.09 1.85
N TYR A 347 -5.76 21.06 2.71
CA TYR A 347 -5.83 22.48 2.36
C TYR A 347 -5.13 23.29 3.45
N ALA A 348 -4.39 24.32 3.03
CA ALA A 348 -3.90 25.35 3.93
C ALA A 348 -5.06 26.20 4.45
N ASP A 349 -5.94 26.64 3.53
CA ASP A 349 -7.25 27.20 3.83
C ASP A 349 -8.36 26.49 3.04
N ARG A 350 -9.23 25.80 3.77
CA ARG A 350 -10.35 25.05 3.18
C ARG A 350 -11.46 25.95 2.63
N LYS A 351 -11.69 27.11 3.24
CA LYS A 351 -12.73 28.05 2.83
C LYS A 351 -12.31 28.69 1.50
N ALA A 352 -11.13 29.31 1.47
CA ALA A 352 -10.58 29.90 0.24
C ALA A 352 -10.48 28.88 -0.92
N TYR A 353 -10.07 27.63 -0.65
CA TYR A 353 -10.06 26.58 -1.69
C TYR A 353 -11.43 26.29 -2.29
N LYS A 354 -12.46 26.27 -1.45
CA LYS A 354 -13.85 26.03 -1.89
C LYS A 354 -14.42 27.24 -2.62
N ASP A 355 -13.98 28.45 -2.25
CA ASP A 355 -14.43 29.70 -2.85
C ASP A 355 -13.74 30.00 -4.20
N GLY A 356 -12.69 29.24 -4.56
CA GLY A 356 -12.13 29.23 -5.90
C GLY A 356 -10.60 29.12 -5.94
N ASP A 357 -9.91 29.50 -4.87
CA ASP A 357 -8.45 29.57 -4.82
C ASP A 357 -7.81 28.18 -4.72
N LYS A 358 -7.46 27.61 -5.88
CA LYS A 358 -6.84 26.28 -5.94
C LYS A 358 -5.41 26.23 -5.44
N SER A 359 -4.76 27.38 -5.23
CA SER A 359 -3.40 27.44 -4.66
C SER A 359 -3.36 26.98 -3.20
N GLN A 360 -4.50 26.98 -2.51
CA GLN A 360 -4.62 26.54 -1.11
C GLN A 360 -4.49 25.02 -0.92
N ILE A 361 -4.29 24.24 -1.99
CA ILE A 361 -3.97 22.82 -1.86
C ILE A 361 -2.58 22.64 -1.26
N VAL A 362 -2.46 21.75 -0.28
CA VAL A 362 -1.14 21.42 0.29
C VAL A 362 -0.48 20.38 -0.61
N PHE A 363 0.61 20.76 -1.26
CA PHE A 363 1.50 19.81 -1.95
C PHE A 363 2.27 19.01 -0.91
N ILE A 364 2.40 17.72 -1.16
CA ILE A 364 2.93 16.75 -0.20
C ILE A 364 4.18 16.14 -0.86
N PRO A 365 5.35 16.17 -0.19
CA PRO A 365 6.57 15.55 -0.71
C PRO A 365 6.49 14.03 -0.66
N ASP A 366 7.36 13.32 -1.37
CA ASP A 366 7.41 11.86 -1.32
C ASP A 366 8.07 11.33 -0.05
N LEU A 367 9.05 12.05 0.49
CA LEU A 367 9.77 11.65 1.69
C LEU A 367 10.31 12.88 2.43
N VAL A 368 10.30 12.84 3.76
CA VAL A 368 10.95 13.86 4.61
C VAL A 368 11.81 13.16 5.64
N LEU A 369 13.11 13.42 5.58
CA LEU A 369 14.11 12.87 6.51
C LEU A 369 14.54 13.94 7.51
N LEU A 370 14.75 13.53 8.76
CA LEU A 370 15.26 14.38 9.84
C LEU A 370 16.67 13.92 10.21
N ASP A 371 17.64 14.83 10.10
CA ASP A 371 18.95 14.71 10.74
C ASP A 371 19.00 15.67 11.93
N ASP A 372 18.64 15.16 13.11
CA ASP A 372 18.63 15.98 14.32
C ASP A 372 20.04 16.37 14.81
N LYS A 373 21.09 15.65 14.36
CA LYS A 373 22.46 15.98 14.72
C LYS A 373 22.93 17.23 14.00
N THR A 374 22.66 17.35 12.70
CA THR A 374 23.03 18.52 11.89
C THR A 374 21.95 19.61 11.89
N LYS A 375 20.79 19.35 12.52
CA LYS A 375 19.60 20.21 12.49
C LYS A 375 19.14 20.49 11.06
N GLU A 376 19.14 19.46 10.22
CA GLU A 376 18.63 19.53 8.85
C GLU A 376 17.37 18.68 8.67
N ILE A 377 16.43 19.18 7.88
CA ILE A 377 15.28 18.42 7.37
C ILE A 377 15.38 18.38 5.86
N ILE A 378 15.34 17.19 5.29
CA ILE A 378 15.48 16.98 3.85
C ILE A 378 14.12 16.59 3.30
N THR A 379 13.49 17.50 2.56
CA THR A 379 12.26 17.31 1.81
C THR A 379 12.61 16.78 0.42
N ILE A 380 12.05 15.63 0.05
CA ILE A 380 12.41 14.89 -1.15
C ILE A 380 11.21 14.74 -2.07
N GLU A 381 11.42 15.06 -3.34
CA GLU A 381 10.53 14.69 -4.45
C GLU A 381 11.19 13.58 -5.27
N GLY A 382 10.47 12.47 -5.48
CA GLY A 382 10.89 11.35 -6.30
C GLY A 382 10.42 11.50 -7.73
N LYS A 383 11.30 11.26 -8.71
CA LYS A 383 10.91 11.17 -10.13
C LYS A 383 11.66 10.11 -10.89
N LYS A 384 11.07 9.61 -11.98
CA LYS A 384 11.87 8.99 -13.04
C LYS A 384 12.85 10.00 -13.62
N TYR A 385 14.04 9.56 -14.02
CA TYR A 385 15.09 10.41 -14.59
C TYR A 385 14.59 11.31 -15.73
N LYS A 386 13.77 10.74 -16.64
CA LYS A 386 13.17 11.48 -17.77
C LYS A 386 12.31 12.69 -17.34
N ASN A 387 11.78 12.68 -16.13
CA ASN A 387 10.92 13.73 -15.57
C ASN A 387 11.68 14.66 -14.59
N LYS A 388 13.02 14.63 -14.57
CA LYS A 388 13.83 15.42 -13.62
C LYS A 388 13.47 16.90 -13.57
N LYS A 389 13.24 17.53 -14.74
CA LYS A 389 12.90 18.96 -14.82
C LYS A 389 11.58 19.28 -14.11
N GLN A 390 10.60 18.38 -14.20
CA GLN A 390 9.33 18.50 -13.49
C GLN A 390 9.54 18.41 -11.97
N GLY A 391 10.29 17.41 -11.51
CA GLY A 391 10.58 17.25 -10.08
C GLY A 391 11.29 18.48 -9.49
N ILE A 392 12.24 19.07 -10.23
CA ILE A 392 12.92 20.30 -9.82
C ILE A 392 11.94 21.47 -9.68
N ALA A 393 11.03 21.64 -10.64
CA ALA A 393 10.00 22.69 -10.57
C ALA A 393 9.05 22.49 -9.38
N GLU A 394 8.69 21.23 -9.06
CA GLU A 394 7.77 20.89 -7.98
C GLU A 394 8.33 21.18 -6.58
N LEU A 395 9.65 21.26 -6.40
CA LEU A 395 10.27 21.67 -5.14
C LEU A 395 9.78 23.04 -4.63
N ASN A 396 9.33 23.92 -5.52
CA ASN A 396 8.82 25.25 -5.15
C ASN A 396 7.42 25.20 -4.52
N ASN A 397 6.71 24.07 -4.60
CA ASN A 397 5.33 23.97 -4.15
C ASN A 397 5.17 23.62 -2.65
N TYR A 398 6.26 23.33 -1.93
CA TYR A 398 6.18 22.85 -0.54
C TYR A 398 6.11 23.94 0.54
N ASP A 399 6.00 25.22 0.18
CA ASP A 399 5.97 26.31 1.18
C ASP A 399 4.85 26.15 2.22
N SER A 400 3.66 25.74 1.77
CA SER A 400 2.53 25.43 2.66
C SER A 400 2.83 24.25 3.59
N PHE A 401 3.48 23.20 3.07
CA PHE A 401 3.87 22.04 3.88
C PHE A 401 4.92 22.44 4.93
N ASP A 402 5.94 23.18 4.53
CA ASP A 402 6.99 23.69 5.41
C ASP A 402 6.39 24.53 6.55
N LYS A 403 5.47 25.46 6.24
CA LYS A 403 4.83 26.31 7.24
C LYS A 403 3.95 25.52 8.21
N LEU A 404 3.11 24.63 7.69
CA LEU A 404 2.13 23.89 8.50
C LEU A 404 2.76 22.80 9.37
N TYR A 405 3.88 22.23 8.92
CA TYR A 405 4.50 21.06 9.54
C TYR A 405 5.94 21.31 9.98
N LEU A 406 6.85 21.57 9.04
CA LEU A 406 8.28 21.59 9.36
C LEU A 406 8.65 22.73 10.30
N LYS A 407 8.36 23.98 9.94
CA LYS A 407 8.64 25.16 10.76
C LYS A 407 7.83 25.17 12.06
N LYS A 408 6.66 24.54 12.07
CA LYS A 408 5.80 24.46 13.25
C LYS A 408 6.34 23.49 14.30
N TYR A 409 6.77 22.30 13.89
CA TYR A 409 7.17 21.22 14.82
C TYR A 409 8.68 21.08 14.99
N TYR A 410 9.46 21.63 14.06
CA TYR A 410 10.93 21.60 14.03
C TYR A 410 11.49 23.00 13.66
N PRO A 411 11.21 24.05 14.46
CA PRO A 411 11.53 25.44 14.11
C PRO A 411 13.04 25.75 14.02
N LEU A 412 13.88 24.92 14.65
CA LEU A 412 15.34 25.10 14.70
C LEU A 412 16.08 24.39 13.56
N HIS A 413 15.36 23.67 12.70
CA HIS A 413 15.96 22.87 11.65
C HIS A 413 15.95 23.63 10.32
N LYS A 414 17.08 23.59 9.62
CA LYS A 414 17.20 24.10 8.26
C LYS A 414 16.53 23.13 7.29
N ILE A 415 15.64 23.66 6.46
CA ILE A 415 14.95 22.88 5.43
C ILE A 415 15.81 22.85 4.16
N VAL A 416 16.09 21.66 3.67
CA VAL A 416 16.76 21.38 2.40
C VAL A 416 15.76 20.64 1.51
N ARG A 417 15.56 21.13 0.29
CA ARG A 417 14.69 20.48 -0.72
C ARG A 417 15.56 19.85 -1.80
N THR A 418 15.26 18.62 -2.21
CA THR A 418 16.05 17.92 -3.21
C THR A 418 15.20 16.93 -4.02
N VAL A 419 15.67 16.61 -5.23
CA VAL A 419 15.10 15.55 -6.06
C VAL A 419 15.90 14.26 -5.91
N VAL A 420 15.18 13.14 -5.80
CA VAL A 420 15.72 11.78 -5.90
C VAL A 420 15.22 11.16 -7.21
N LEU A 421 16.14 10.65 -8.02
CA LEU A 421 15.83 10.08 -9.31
C LEU A 421 15.98 8.56 -9.34
N TYR A 422 15.18 7.92 -10.17
CA TYR A 422 15.36 6.54 -10.61
C TYR A 422 15.35 6.41 -12.14
N GLY A 423 16.14 5.48 -12.68
CA GLY A 423 16.19 5.13 -14.11
C GLY A 423 17.39 5.74 -14.83
N SER A 424 17.47 5.58 -16.16
CA SER A 424 18.65 5.96 -16.98
C SER A 424 19.90 5.13 -16.65
N THR A 425 20.87 5.11 -17.56
CA THR A 425 22.22 4.53 -17.37
C THR A 425 23.27 5.58 -16.99
N ASN A 426 22.84 6.82 -16.75
CA ASN A 426 23.74 7.92 -16.41
C ASN A 426 24.48 7.64 -15.09
N THR A 427 25.77 7.94 -15.09
CA THR A 427 26.68 7.77 -13.94
C THR A 427 26.99 9.10 -13.24
N GLN A 428 26.36 10.19 -13.69
CA GLN A 428 26.52 11.54 -13.17
C GLN A 428 25.22 12.35 -13.28
N VAL A 429 25.06 13.32 -12.38
CA VAL A 429 23.96 14.31 -12.41
C VAL A 429 24.53 15.71 -12.23
N LEU A 430 24.17 16.63 -13.13
CA LEU A 430 24.73 17.98 -13.19
C LEU A 430 23.86 19.02 -12.47
N GLU A 431 22.56 18.76 -12.38
CA GLU A 431 21.57 19.61 -11.73
C GLU A 431 21.82 19.68 -10.23
N LYS A 432 21.88 20.89 -9.67
CA LYS A 432 22.24 21.13 -8.26
C LYS A 432 21.13 20.70 -7.30
N GLU A 433 19.90 20.69 -7.78
CA GLU A 433 18.69 20.35 -7.04
C GLU A 433 18.51 18.84 -6.90
N VAL A 434 19.17 18.05 -7.76
CA VAL A 434 19.15 16.58 -7.68
C VAL A 434 20.23 16.13 -6.70
N GLY A 435 19.80 15.49 -5.62
CA GLY A 435 20.68 15.01 -4.56
C GLY A 435 21.17 13.59 -4.82
N PHE A 436 20.39 12.78 -5.53
CA PHE A 436 20.69 11.37 -5.75
C PHE A 436 20.00 10.81 -7.00
N LEU A 437 20.69 9.89 -7.68
CA LEU A 437 20.18 9.05 -8.76
C LEU A 437 20.52 7.59 -8.46
N LEU A 438 19.50 6.73 -8.42
CA LEU A 438 19.67 5.29 -8.58
C LEU A 438 19.45 4.93 -10.05
N ASN A 439 20.51 4.57 -10.75
CA ASN A 439 20.42 4.24 -12.18
C ASN A 439 19.92 2.80 -12.40
N GLU A 440 19.66 2.42 -13.66
CA GLU A 440 19.11 1.10 -14.02
C GLU A 440 20.07 -0.07 -13.73
N ASP A 441 21.37 0.21 -13.65
CA ASP A 441 22.42 -0.76 -13.31
C ASP A 441 22.65 -0.90 -11.79
N GLY A 442 21.86 -0.19 -10.99
CA GLY A 442 21.98 -0.18 -9.53
C GLY A 442 23.09 0.73 -8.99
N GLN A 443 23.70 1.57 -9.83
CA GLN A 443 24.71 2.52 -9.39
C GLN A 443 24.08 3.64 -8.55
N MET A 444 24.72 3.93 -7.43
CA MET A 444 24.35 4.98 -6.48
C MET A 444 25.09 6.27 -6.83
N VAL A 445 24.45 7.17 -7.58
CA VAL A 445 25.07 8.41 -8.06
C VAL A 445 24.66 9.58 -7.18
N LEU A 446 25.61 10.16 -6.46
CA LEU A 446 25.40 11.37 -5.65
C LEU A 446 25.46 12.62 -6.53
N GLY A 447 24.51 13.53 -6.35
CA GLY A 447 24.49 14.81 -7.07
C GLY A 447 25.54 15.80 -6.53
N LYS A 448 25.86 16.83 -7.33
CA LYS A 448 26.89 17.84 -6.99
C LYS A 448 26.65 18.56 -5.66
N LYS A 449 25.39 18.74 -5.26
CA LYS A 449 24.99 19.30 -3.97
C LYS A 449 24.13 18.31 -3.17
N ALA A 450 24.45 17.02 -3.25
CA ALA A 450 23.79 16.00 -2.46
C ALA A 450 23.75 16.40 -0.97
N PRO A 451 22.60 16.25 -0.28
CA PRO A 451 22.53 16.43 1.16
C PRO A 451 23.63 15.63 1.87
N SER A 452 24.25 16.24 2.89
CA SER A 452 25.32 15.62 3.68
C SER A 452 24.93 14.24 4.23
N LEU A 453 23.65 14.11 4.59
CA LEU A 453 23.05 12.86 5.05
C LEU A 453 23.13 11.75 4.00
N PHE A 454 22.90 12.04 2.72
CA PHE A 454 22.95 11.03 1.66
C PHE A 454 24.39 10.54 1.47
N ILE A 455 25.35 11.47 1.40
CA ILE A 455 26.77 11.15 1.27
C ILE A 455 27.21 10.22 2.41
N LYS A 456 26.85 10.57 3.64
CA LYS A 456 27.17 9.77 4.83
C LYS A 456 26.52 8.39 4.78
N ALA A 457 25.24 8.30 4.44
CA ALA A 457 24.50 7.05 4.41
C ALA A 457 25.05 6.08 3.34
N ILE A 458 25.33 6.59 2.13
CA ILE A 458 25.93 5.81 1.04
C ILE A 458 27.35 5.37 1.38
N ARG A 459 28.18 6.25 1.94
CA ARG A 459 29.53 5.88 2.38
C ARG A 459 29.48 4.75 3.41
N ASN A 460 28.65 4.89 4.43
CA ASN A 460 28.50 3.87 5.47
C ASN A 460 27.98 2.52 4.91
N LEU A 461 27.12 2.54 3.89
CA LEU A 461 26.70 1.33 3.17
C LEU A 461 27.87 0.69 2.40
N LEU A 462 28.66 1.49 1.69
CA LEU A 462 29.82 0.99 0.95
C LEU A 462 30.87 0.41 1.88
N ASP A 463 31.14 1.08 3.01
CA ASP A 463 32.06 0.63 4.06
C ASP A 463 31.59 -0.68 4.72
N PHE A 464 30.27 -0.89 4.86
CA PHE A 464 29.72 -2.15 5.37
C PHE A 464 30.03 -3.35 4.46
N TRP A 465 30.15 -3.12 3.15
CA TRP A 465 30.46 -4.17 2.16
C TRP A 465 31.95 -4.26 1.83
N GLN A 466 32.83 -3.50 2.50
CA GLN A 466 34.29 -3.70 2.44
C GLN A 466 34.67 -4.85 3.36
#